data_AF-A0A518DT80-F1
#
_entry.id   AF-A0A518DT80-F1
#
_cell.length_a   1.000
_cell.length_b   1.000
_cell.length_c   1.000
_cell.angle_alpha   90.00
_cell.angle_beta   90.00
_cell.angle_gamma   90.00
#
_symmetry.space_group_name_H-M   'P 1'
#
loop_
_entity.id
_entity.type
_entity.pdbx_description
1 polymer ?
#
loop_
_entity_poly.entity_id
_entity_poly.type
_entity_poly.pdbx_seq_one_letter_code
_entity_poly.pdbx_strand_id
1 'polypeptide(L)'
;MKRLLEKIMERCFRLAGTFPARHFPPRGGQVQIAETVFAKKAGQVQSARHGQRERIFRRANSRTIRQGAFDRTVVIMKFARWTFLVAGIYGLLVLLPQYFLETQVAGRPAGLEHPEFFYGFVGVAVAWQIAFLVIALDPLRYRLIMLPAMVEKASFGIAAIALYAAGRLDAATLVAGSIDLVIGLFFVVAFWRVSAAARRLSEL
;
A
#
# COMPACT_ATOMS: atom_id res chain seq x y z
N MET A 1 -8.52 -16.19 10.19
CA MET A 1 -7.92 -15.24 9.22
C MET A 1 -8.42 -15.45 7.78
N LYS A 2 -8.16 -16.59 7.10
CA LYS A 2 -8.54 -16.82 5.67
C LYS A 2 -9.93 -16.31 5.24
N ARG A 3 -10.99 -16.67 5.99
CA ARG A 3 -12.40 -16.27 5.73
C ARG A 3 -12.68 -14.76 5.63
N LEU A 4 -11.77 -13.90 6.08
CA LEU A 4 -11.91 -12.44 5.95
C LEU A 4 -11.45 -11.92 4.58
N LEU A 5 -10.45 -12.57 3.97
CA LEU A 5 -9.94 -12.23 2.64
C LEU A 5 -10.91 -12.67 1.53
N GLU A 6 -11.50 -13.86 1.65
CA GLU A 6 -12.53 -14.36 0.72
C GLU A 6 -13.70 -13.37 0.60
N LYS A 7 -14.30 -12.97 1.74
CA LYS A 7 -15.42 -12.02 1.79
C LYS A 7 -15.12 -10.63 1.22
N ILE A 8 -13.84 -10.24 1.13
CA ILE A 8 -13.42 -8.98 0.50
C ILE A 8 -13.36 -9.16 -1.03
N MET A 9 -12.81 -10.26 -1.55
CA MET A 9 -12.82 -10.55 -2.99
C MET A 9 -14.25 -10.77 -3.54
N GLU A 10 -15.09 -11.49 -2.80
CA GLU A 10 -16.48 -11.81 -3.17
C GLU A 10 -17.40 -10.58 -3.34
N ARG A 11 -17.01 -9.43 -2.76
CA ARG A 11 -17.70 -8.14 -2.94
C ARG A 11 -17.22 -7.36 -4.16
N CYS A 12 -15.95 -7.50 -4.57
CA CYS A 12 -15.44 -6.81 -5.75
C CYS A 12 -16.00 -7.38 -7.07
N PHE A 13 -16.27 -8.69 -7.13
CA PHE A 13 -16.76 -9.32 -8.37
C PHE A 13 -18.24 -9.02 -8.68
N ARG A 14 -19.07 -8.80 -7.65
CA ARG A 14 -20.54 -8.66 -7.78
C ARG A 14 -21.05 -7.30 -8.24
N LEU A 15 -20.15 -6.34 -8.51
CA LEU A 15 -20.50 -4.99 -8.97
C LEU A 15 -20.36 -4.81 -10.50
N ALA A 16 -20.03 -5.88 -11.23
CA ALA A 16 -19.79 -5.85 -12.68
C ALA A 16 -20.83 -6.67 -13.45
N GLY A 17 -22.09 -6.19 -13.52
CA GLY A 17 -23.06 -6.78 -14.44
C GLY A 17 -24.53 -6.38 -14.23
N THR A 18 -25.02 -5.45 -15.06
CA THR A 18 -26.18 -5.59 -15.98
C THR A 18 -26.70 -4.22 -16.40
N PHE A 19 -27.11 -4.10 -17.67
CA PHE A 19 -27.67 -2.87 -18.24
C PHE A 19 -28.89 -3.27 -19.09
N PRO A 20 -30.11 -2.81 -18.79
CA PRO A 20 -31.31 -3.27 -19.50
C PRO A 20 -31.44 -2.59 -20.87
N ALA A 21 -31.71 -3.39 -21.91
CA ALA A 21 -32.08 -2.90 -23.23
C ALA A 21 -33.52 -2.35 -23.24
N ARG A 22 -33.83 -1.47 -24.20
CA ARG A 22 -35.18 -0.91 -24.41
C ARG A 22 -35.86 -1.56 -25.62
N HIS A 23 -37.19 -1.69 -25.57
CA HIS A 23 -38.02 -2.18 -26.68
C HIS A 23 -39.40 -1.51 -26.67
N PHE A 24 -39.85 -0.99 -27.83
CA PHE A 24 -41.16 -0.39 -28.19
C PHE A 24 -41.05 0.09 -29.67
N PRO A 25 -42.12 0.47 -30.42
CA PRO A 25 -43.54 0.63 -30.09
C PRO A 25 -44.39 -0.47 -30.77
N PRO A 26 -45.39 -0.33 -31.70
CA PRO A 26 -45.98 0.81 -32.45
C PRO A 26 -47.51 1.04 -32.24
N ARG A 27 -48.09 1.95 -33.06
CA ARG A 27 -49.50 2.39 -33.20
C ARG A 27 -49.99 3.45 -32.19
N GLY A 28 -50.60 4.56 -32.61
CA GLY A 28 -50.78 5.11 -33.97
C GLY A 28 -51.75 6.30 -34.01
N GLY A 29 -51.81 7.02 -35.15
CA GLY A 29 -52.84 8.04 -35.44
C GLY A 29 -52.37 9.50 -35.47
N GLN A 30 -52.35 10.07 -36.69
CA GLN A 30 -52.51 11.48 -37.12
C GLN A 30 -52.40 12.64 -36.09
N VAL A 31 -51.66 13.71 -36.43
CA VAL A 31 -52.17 15.08 -36.76
C VAL A 31 -51.02 15.92 -37.39
N GLN A 32 -50.83 15.80 -38.69
CA GLN A 32 -50.12 16.82 -39.48
C GLN A 32 -51.13 17.96 -39.73
N ILE A 33 -50.85 19.25 -39.51
CA ILE A 33 -49.70 20.02 -40.02
C ILE A 33 -49.00 20.86 -38.92
N ALA A 34 -49.66 21.09 -37.77
CA ALA A 34 -49.11 21.86 -36.64
C ALA A 34 -47.88 21.19 -36.00
N GLU A 35 -47.72 19.88 -36.17
CA GLU A 35 -46.57 19.10 -35.73
C GLU A 35 -45.22 19.69 -36.17
N THR A 36 -45.10 20.22 -37.39
CA THR A 36 -43.77 20.53 -37.97
C THR A 36 -43.00 21.61 -37.20
N VAL A 37 -43.68 22.67 -36.77
CA VAL A 37 -43.07 23.76 -35.97
C VAL A 37 -42.82 23.31 -34.53
N PHE A 38 -43.77 22.57 -33.94
CA PHE A 38 -43.63 22.07 -32.57
C PHE A 38 -42.53 21.00 -32.47
N ALA A 39 -42.42 20.10 -33.43
CA ALA A 39 -41.38 19.06 -33.52
C ALA A 39 -39.98 19.67 -33.71
N LYS A 40 -39.83 20.72 -34.53
CA LYS A 40 -38.54 21.41 -34.70
C LYS A 40 -38.07 22.05 -33.38
N LYS A 41 -38.99 22.67 -32.62
CA LYS A 41 -38.71 23.26 -31.31
C LYS A 41 -38.48 22.19 -30.22
N ALA A 42 -39.27 21.12 -30.23
CA ALA A 42 -39.10 19.97 -29.34
C ALA A 42 -37.77 19.24 -29.58
N GLY A 43 -37.35 19.07 -30.84
CA GLY A 43 -36.07 18.48 -31.22
C GLY A 43 -34.87 19.30 -30.74
N GLN A 44 -34.92 20.63 -30.84
CA GLN A 44 -33.90 21.49 -30.23
C GLN A 44 -33.87 21.36 -28.70
N VAL A 45 -35.03 21.36 -28.02
CA VAL A 45 -35.11 21.19 -26.57
C VAL A 45 -34.64 19.79 -26.12
N GLN A 46 -34.92 18.74 -26.88
CA GLN A 46 -34.43 17.38 -26.63
C GLN A 46 -32.92 17.29 -26.85
N SER A 47 -32.38 17.87 -27.93
CA SER A 47 -30.94 17.93 -28.20
C SER A 47 -30.18 18.68 -27.10
N ALA A 48 -30.68 19.85 -26.69
CA ALA A 48 -30.13 20.62 -25.57
C ALA A 48 -30.16 19.82 -24.25
N ARG A 49 -31.29 19.16 -23.94
CA ARG A 49 -31.41 18.27 -22.77
C ARG A 49 -30.48 17.06 -22.85
N HIS A 50 -30.19 16.54 -24.04
CA HIS A 50 -29.26 15.42 -24.25
C HIS A 50 -27.81 15.87 -23.96
N GLY A 51 -27.34 16.94 -24.61
CA GLY A 51 -26.00 17.50 -24.38
C GLY A 51 -25.82 18.11 -22.98
N GLN A 52 -26.90 18.43 -22.26
CA GLN A 52 -26.85 18.78 -20.84
C GLN A 52 -26.75 17.53 -19.95
N ARG A 53 -27.52 16.47 -20.24
CA ARG A 53 -27.42 15.18 -19.54
C ARG A 53 -26.04 14.55 -19.71
N GLU A 54 -25.45 14.56 -20.90
CA GLU A 54 -24.08 14.10 -21.12
C GLU A 54 -23.07 14.89 -20.28
N ARG A 55 -23.18 16.23 -20.25
CA ARG A 55 -22.27 17.07 -19.44
C ARG A 55 -22.41 16.82 -17.94
N ILE A 56 -23.62 16.55 -17.45
CA ILE A 56 -23.86 16.13 -16.05
C ILE A 56 -23.28 14.74 -15.80
N PHE A 57 -23.53 13.76 -16.68
CA PHE A 57 -23.05 12.39 -16.54
C PHE A 57 -21.52 12.30 -16.60
N ARG A 58 -20.88 13.01 -17.55
CA ARG A 58 -19.41 13.14 -17.62
C ARG A 58 -18.86 13.75 -16.32
N ARG A 59 -19.43 14.85 -15.82
CA ARG A 59 -19.01 15.48 -14.55
C ARG A 59 -19.19 14.57 -13.33
N ALA A 60 -20.28 13.79 -13.28
CA ALA A 60 -20.50 12.81 -12.22
C ALA A 60 -19.47 11.69 -12.27
N ASN A 61 -19.28 11.08 -13.45
CA ASN A 61 -18.29 10.02 -13.67
C ASN A 61 -16.86 10.48 -13.34
N SER A 62 -16.46 11.68 -13.77
CA SER A 62 -15.16 12.26 -13.42
C SER A 62 -14.96 12.46 -11.91
N ARG A 63 -16.02 12.79 -11.15
CA ARG A 63 -15.95 12.86 -9.68
C ARG A 63 -15.77 11.48 -9.06
N THR A 64 -16.57 10.50 -9.46
CA THR A 64 -16.48 9.12 -8.94
C THR A 64 -15.12 8.49 -9.23
N ILE A 65 -14.56 8.70 -10.43
CA ILE A 65 -13.21 8.24 -10.81
C ILE A 65 -12.13 8.91 -9.94
N ARG A 66 -12.21 10.23 -9.71
CA ARG A 66 -11.26 10.93 -8.83
C ARG A 66 -11.37 10.47 -7.36
N GLN A 67 -12.58 10.23 -6.85
CA GLN A 67 -12.78 9.68 -5.50
C GLN A 67 -12.15 8.29 -5.36
N GLY A 68 -12.48 7.34 -6.25
CA GLY A 68 -11.90 6.00 -6.27
C GLY A 68 -10.39 5.93 -6.61
N ALA A 69 -9.77 7.05 -7.00
CA ALA A 69 -8.32 7.20 -7.05
C ALA A 69 -7.76 7.68 -5.70
N PHE A 70 -8.35 8.74 -5.13
CA PHE A 70 -7.99 9.28 -3.81
C PHE A 70 -8.07 8.23 -2.70
N ASP A 71 -9.17 7.47 -2.62
CA ASP A 71 -9.38 6.44 -1.61
C ASP A 71 -8.28 5.37 -1.64
N ARG A 72 -7.84 4.98 -2.85
CA ARG A 72 -6.71 4.05 -3.02
C ARG A 72 -5.38 4.64 -2.57
N THR A 73 -5.12 5.92 -2.85
CA THR A 73 -3.93 6.61 -2.33
C THR A 73 -3.95 6.64 -0.81
N VAL A 74 -5.08 6.96 -0.17
CA VAL A 74 -5.24 6.94 1.29
C VAL A 74 -4.98 5.54 1.88
N VAL A 75 -5.50 4.47 1.24
CA VAL A 75 -5.23 3.09 1.67
C VAL A 75 -3.74 2.73 1.51
N ILE A 76 -3.07 3.16 0.44
CA ILE A 76 -1.64 2.91 0.22
C ILE A 76 -0.79 3.64 1.28
N MET A 77 -1.08 4.92 1.57
CA MET A 77 -0.38 5.68 2.62
C MET A 77 -0.58 5.02 3.99
N LYS A 78 -1.81 4.61 4.33
CA LYS A 78 -2.11 3.89 5.58
C LYS A 78 -1.37 2.56 5.69
N PHE A 79 -1.30 1.78 4.60
CA PHE A 79 -0.54 0.53 4.56
C PHE A 79 0.95 0.77 4.86
N ALA A 80 1.60 1.67 4.11
CA ALA A 80 3.02 1.96 4.31
C ALA A 80 3.32 2.49 5.72
N ARG A 81 2.51 3.43 6.23
CA ARG A 81 2.61 3.93 7.60
C ARG A 81 2.54 2.81 8.64
N TRP A 82 1.55 1.91 8.54
CA TRP A 82 1.42 0.82 9.51
C TRP A 82 2.57 -0.19 9.42
N THR A 83 3.05 -0.51 8.21
CA THR A 83 4.22 -1.40 8.02
C THR A 83 5.46 -0.85 8.73
N PHE A 84 5.83 0.41 8.48
CA PHE A 84 7.03 1.01 9.09
C PHE A 84 6.85 1.32 10.58
N LEU A 85 5.64 1.70 11.03
CA LEU A 85 5.34 1.91 12.46
C LEU A 85 5.50 0.61 13.26
N VAL A 86 4.88 -0.48 12.80
CA VAL A 86 4.93 -1.76 13.50
C VAL A 86 6.35 -2.34 13.47
N ALA A 87 7.06 -2.23 12.35
CA ALA A 87 8.46 -2.65 12.26
C ALA A 87 9.35 -1.88 13.26
N GLY A 88 9.28 -0.55 13.29
CA GLY A 88 10.08 0.26 14.21
C GLY A 88 9.75 0.02 15.69
N ILE A 89 8.47 -0.10 16.06
CA ILE A 89 8.08 -0.41 17.45
C ILE A 89 8.54 -1.82 17.84
N TYR A 90 8.32 -2.82 16.99
CA TYR A 90 8.76 -4.20 17.23
C TYR A 90 10.29 -4.29 17.36
N GLY A 91 11.03 -3.65 16.46
CA GLY A 91 12.49 -3.59 16.51
C GLY A 91 13.00 -2.96 17.79
N LEU A 92 12.42 -1.83 18.25
CA LEU A 92 12.79 -1.22 19.53
C LEU A 92 12.51 -2.15 20.73
N LEU A 93 11.37 -2.84 20.73
CA LEU A 93 11.03 -3.80 21.80
C LEU A 93 11.96 -5.03 21.83
N VAL A 94 12.58 -5.40 20.70
CA VAL A 94 13.56 -6.49 20.62
C VAL A 94 14.99 -6.03 20.92
N LEU A 95 15.38 -4.85 20.44
CA LEU A 95 16.75 -4.33 20.52
C LEU A 95 17.05 -3.61 21.85
N LEU A 96 16.11 -2.85 22.42
CA LEU A 96 16.36 -2.12 23.67
C LEU A 96 16.70 -3.05 24.86
N PRO A 97 16.07 -4.23 25.03
CA PRO A 97 16.51 -5.19 26.03
C PRO A 97 17.93 -5.73 25.80
N GLN A 98 18.42 -5.81 24.56
CA GLN A 98 19.73 -6.41 24.25
C GLN A 98 20.91 -5.62 24.84
N TYR A 99 20.77 -4.30 25.04
CA TYR A 99 21.74 -3.50 25.80
C TYR A 99 22.02 -4.05 27.21
N PHE A 100 21.06 -4.75 27.82
CA PHE A 100 21.18 -5.32 29.16
C PHE A 100 21.53 -6.82 29.15
N LEU A 101 21.75 -7.41 27.98
CA LEU A 101 22.06 -8.85 27.80
C LEU A 101 23.55 -9.13 27.53
N GLU A 102 24.42 -8.12 27.47
CA GLU A 102 25.87 -8.28 27.23
C GLU A 102 26.47 -9.39 28.09
N THR A 103 26.22 -9.37 29.40
CA THR A 103 26.75 -10.37 30.36
C THR A 103 26.27 -11.80 30.09
N GLN A 104 25.08 -11.98 29.50
CA GLN A 104 24.54 -13.29 29.13
C GLN A 104 25.10 -13.80 27.79
N VAL A 105 25.56 -12.89 26.92
CA VAL A 105 26.27 -13.24 25.67
C VAL A 105 27.75 -13.49 25.95
N ALA A 106 28.38 -12.69 26.80
CA ALA A 106 29.77 -12.83 27.23
C ALA A 106 30.03 -14.13 28.02
N GLY A 107 29.03 -14.69 28.70
CA GLY A 107 29.11 -16.00 29.38
C GLY A 107 29.11 -17.23 28.47
N ARG A 108 29.17 -17.06 27.14
CA ARG A 108 29.30 -18.16 26.16
C ARG A 108 30.79 -18.58 26.03
N PRO A 109 31.09 -19.85 25.70
CA PRO A 109 32.46 -20.37 25.69
C PRO A 109 33.40 -19.75 24.64
N ALA A 110 32.85 -19.06 23.63
CA ALA A 110 33.54 -18.00 22.91
C ALA A 110 32.83 -16.69 23.31
N GLY A 111 33.49 -15.89 24.16
CA GLY A 111 32.89 -14.70 24.76
C GLY A 111 32.74 -13.54 23.79
N LEU A 112 32.22 -12.41 24.27
CA LEU A 112 32.29 -11.14 23.55
C LEU A 112 33.71 -10.57 23.64
N GLU A 113 34.62 -11.10 22.81
CA GLU A 113 36.01 -10.60 22.70
C GLU A 113 36.07 -9.14 22.21
N HIS A 114 34.98 -8.65 21.60
CA HIS A 114 34.82 -7.30 21.06
C HIS A 114 33.42 -6.72 21.36
N PRO A 115 33.15 -6.21 22.58
CA PRO A 115 31.86 -5.60 22.93
C PRO A 115 31.52 -4.37 22.08
N GLU A 116 32.51 -3.70 21.48
CA GLU A 116 32.33 -2.59 20.55
C GLU A 116 31.51 -2.97 19.31
N PHE A 117 31.64 -4.22 18.80
CA PHE A 117 30.81 -4.69 17.69
C PHE A 117 29.38 -5.00 18.13
N PHE A 118 29.18 -5.48 19.36
CA PHE A 118 27.86 -5.72 19.93
C PHE A 118 27.08 -4.41 20.11
N TYR A 119 27.65 -3.46 20.86
CA TYR A 119 27.01 -2.15 21.07
C TYR A 119 26.91 -1.32 19.80
N GLY A 120 27.89 -1.42 18.88
CA GLY A 120 27.84 -0.80 17.56
C GLY A 120 26.69 -1.33 16.71
N PHE A 121 26.50 -2.65 16.65
CA PHE A 121 25.38 -3.27 15.93
C PHE A 121 24.02 -2.86 16.50
N VAL A 122 23.82 -3.00 17.82
CA VAL A 122 22.54 -2.65 18.46
C VAL A 122 22.25 -1.16 18.33
N GLY A 123 23.25 -0.28 18.46
CA GLY A 123 23.09 1.17 18.27
C GLY A 123 22.68 1.57 16.86
N VAL A 124 23.34 1.00 15.84
CA VAL A 124 22.96 1.24 14.43
C VAL A 124 21.57 0.67 14.13
N ALA A 125 21.24 -0.52 14.65
CA ALA A 125 19.93 -1.12 14.48
C ALA A 125 18.81 -0.28 15.13
N VAL A 126 19.03 0.26 16.34
CA VAL A 126 18.08 1.18 17.02
C VAL A 126 17.91 2.48 16.24
N ALA A 127 18.98 3.06 15.70
CA ALA A 127 18.91 4.24 14.83
C ALA A 127 18.04 3.98 13.58
N TRP A 128 18.13 2.77 12.99
CA TRP A 128 17.24 2.37 11.89
C TRP A 128 15.77 2.21 12.32
N GLN A 129 15.49 1.73 13.53
CA GLN A 129 14.10 1.67 14.01
C GLN A 129 13.50 3.07 14.17
N ILE A 130 14.28 4.05 14.65
CA ILE A 130 13.88 5.46 14.70
C ILE A 130 13.63 6.00 13.28
N ALA A 131 14.47 5.66 12.30
CA ALA A 131 14.25 6.01 10.91
C ALA A 131 12.95 5.40 10.33
N PHE A 132 12.57 4.18 10.73
CA PHE A 132 11.30 3.56 10.35
C PHE A 132 10.10 4.32 10.95
N LEU A 133 10.20 4.77 12.20
CA LEU A 133 9.18 5.64 12.81
C LEU A 133 9.05 6.98 12.06
N VAL A 134 10.16 7.58 11.61
CA VAL A 134 10.13 8.80 10.76
C VAL A 134 9.46 8.53 9.41
N ILE A 135 9.78 7.40 8.74
CA ILE A 135 9.09 6.98 7.51
C ILE A 135 7.59 6.82 7.74
N ALA A 136 7.17 6.33 8.91
CA ALA A 136 5.76 6.14 9.25
C ALA A 136 4.98 7.46 9.44
N LEU A 137 5.64 8.59 9.70
CA LEU A 137 5.01 9.91 9.78
C LEU A 137 4.53 10.38 8.40
N ASP A 138 5.40 10.31 7.40
CA ASP A 138 5.11 10.65 6.00
C ASP A 138 5.78 9.68 5.01
N PRO A 139 5.11 8.56 4.68
CA PRO A 139 5.65 7.57 3.76
C PRO A 139 5.89 8.09 2.34
N LEU A 140 5.25 9.19 1.93
CA LEU A 140 5.40 9.75 0.58
C LEU A 140 6.66 10.60 0.48
N ARG A 141 6.88 11.49 1.46
CA ARG A 141 8.08 12.33 1.57
C ARG A 141 9.33 11.50 1.82
N TYR A 142 9.27 10.53 2.72
CA TYR A 142 10.43 9.69 3.09
C TYR A 142 10.60 8.44 2.23
N ARG A 143 9.91 8.34 1.08
CA ARG A 143 9.94 7.17 0.19
C ARG A 143 11.34 6.70 -0.23
N LEU A 144 12.32 7.60 -0.32
CA LEU A 144 13.70 7.25 -0.69
C LEU A 144 14.47 6.58 0.46
N ILE A 145 14.13 6.88 1.72
CA ILE A 145 14.72 6.25 2.92
C ILE A 145 14.25 4.78 3.05
N MET A 146 13.14 4.42 2.39
CA MET A 146 12.73 3.01 2.27
C MET A 146 13.76 2.14 1.54
N LEU A 147 14.58 2.71 0.65
CA LEU A 147 15.61 1.96 -0.08
C LEU A 147 16.73 1.43 0.85
N PRO A 148 17.45 2.25 1.63
CA PRO A 148 18.41 1.72 2.59
C PRO A 148 17.75 0.92 3.73
N ALA A 149 16.46 1.16 4.06
CA ALA A 149 15.71 0.29 4.96
C ALA A 149 15.52 -1.14 4.41
N MET A 150 15.40 -1.33 3.08
CA MET A 150 15.45 -2.67 2.47
C MET A 150 16.86 -3.27 2.54
N VAL A 151 17.90 -2.44 2.40
CA VAL A 151 19.31 -2.88 2.47
C VAL A 151 19.69 -3.34 3.88
N GLU A 152 19.21 -2.66 4.93
CA GLU A 152 19.40 -3.09 6.33
C GLU A 152 18.74 -4.45 6.61
N LYS A 153 17.47 -4.64 6.23
CA LYS A 153 16.77 -5.93 6.38
C LYS A 153 17.41 -7.04 5.55
N ALA A 154 17.87 -6.73 4.33
CA ALA A 154 18.50 -7.71 3.44
C ALA A 154 19.91 -8.10 3.90
N SER A 155 20.74 -7.15 4.36
CA SER A 155 22.14 -7.42 4.71
C SER A 155 22.24 -8.37 5.91
N PHE A 156 21.50 -8.10 6.98
CA PHE A 156 21.46 -9.00 8.15
C PHE A 156 20.75 -10.32 7.81
N GLY A 157 19.59 -10.28 7.15
CA GLY A 157 18.82 -11.48 6.84
C GLY A 157 19.53 -12.48 5.93
N ILE A 158 20.23 -12.01 4.88
CA ILE A 158 21.02 -12.86 3.98
C ILE A 158 22.27 -13.40 4.70
N ALA A 159 22.97 -12.56 5.47
CA ALA A 159 24.12 -12.98 6.26
C ALA A 159 23.74 -14.05 7.30
N ALA A 160 22.59 -13.92 7.95
CA ALA A 160 22.10 -14.89 8.93
C ALA A 160 21.87 -16.28 8.29
N ILE A 161 21.23 -16.34 7.11
CA ILE A 161 21.04 -17.60 6.38
C ILE A 161 22.40 -18.20 5.98
N ALA A 162 23.33 -17.40 5.44
CA ALA A 162 24.64 -17.87 5.00
C ALA A 162 25.50 -18.40 6.16
N LEU A 163 25.52 -17.69 7.31
CA LEU A 163 26.28 -18.10 8.49
C LEU A 163 25.66 -19.34 9.17
N TYR A 164 24.34 -19.47 9.19
CA TYR A 164 23.67 -20.68 9.69
C TYR A 164 23.95 -21.89 8.79
N ALA A 165 23.88 -21.73 7.46
CA ALA A 165 24.25 -22.79 6.51
C ALA A 165 25.71 -23.23 6.63
N ALA A 166 26.60 -22.33 7.08
CA ALA A 166 28.00 -22.62 7.40
C ALA A 166 28.22 -23.21 8.82
N GLY A 167 27.15 -23.46 9.60
CA GLY A 167 27.25 -23.94 10.98
C GLY A 167 27.81 -22.93 11.99
N ARG A 168 27.86 -21.65 11.63
CA ARG A 168 28.49 -20.55 12.41
C ARG A 168 27.49 -19.65 13.14
N LEU A 169 26.21 -20.00 13.14
CA LEU A 169 25.13 -19.20 13.73
C LEU A 169 24.14 -20.10 14.47
N ASP A 170 23.56 -19.60 15.56
CA ASP A 170 22.50 -20.29 16.28
C ASP A 170 21.12 -20.12 15.61
N ALA A 171 20.18 -21.00 15.99
CA ALA A 171 18.85 -21.02 15.40
C ALA A 171 17.96 -19.83 15.79
N ALA A 172 18.17 -19.18 16.95
CA ALA A 172 17.39 -18.01 17.33
C ALA A 172 17.82 -16.77 16.50
N THR A 173 19.12 -16.62 16.25
CA THR A 173 19.64 -15.56 15.37
C THR A 173 19.24 -15.79 13.90
N LEU A 174 19.16 -17.05 13.43
CA LEU A 174 18.53 -17.38 12.13
C LEU A 174 17.06 -16.94 12.08
N VAL A 175 16.27 -17.22 13.13
CA VAL A 175 14.85 -16.82 13.18
C VAL A 175 14.71 -15.30 13.15
N ALA A 176 15.57 -14.55 13.86
CA ALA A 176 15.60 -13.09 13.79
C ALA A 176 15.89 -12.59 12.36
N GLY A 177 16.94 -13.10 11.70
CA GLY A 177 17.25 -12.76 10.31
C GLY A 177 16.14 -13.14 9.32
N SER A 178 15.42 -14.24 9.59
CA SER A 178 14.28 -14.67 8.77
C SER A 178 13.06 -13.75 8.91
N ILE A 179 12.79 -13.25 10.12
CA ILE A 179 11.76 -12.23 10.39
C ILE A 179 12.12 -10.94 9.64
N ASP A 180 13.39 -10.54 9.67
CA ASP A 180 13.89 -9.36 8.97
C ASP A 180 13.69 -9.43 7.45
N LEU A 181 13.92 -10.57 6.81
CA LEU A 181 13.61 -10.76 5.38
C LEU A 181 12.11 -10.63 5.06
N VAL A 182 11.24 -11.13 5.94
CA VAL A 182 9.79 -10.99 5.79
C VAL A 182 9.34 -9.53 5.94
N ILE A 183 9.93 -8.78 6.89
CA ILE A 183 9.71 -7.34 7.06
C ILE A 183 10.24 -6.56 5.85
N GLY A 184 11.44 -6.90 5.37
CA GLY A 184 12.05 -6.31 4.16
C GLY A 184 11.19 -6.49 2.91
N LEU A 185 10.55 -7.66 2.74
CA LEU A 185 9.58 -7.87 1.65
C LEU A 185 8.36 -6.96 1.77
N PHE A 186 7.86 -6.69 2.98
CA PHE A 186 6.82 -5.68 3.18
C PHE A 186 7.30 -4.26 2.88
N PHE A 187 8.57 -3.92 3.15
CA PHE A 187 9.16 -2.63 2.77
C PHE A 187 9.24 -2.47 1.23
N VAL A 188 9.63 -3.51 0.48
CA VAL A 188 9.60 -3.51 -0.99
C VAL A 188 8.18 -3.24 -1.51
N VAL A 189 7.18 -3.97 -0.98
CA VAL A 189 5.77 -3.82 -1.37
C VAL A 189 5.23 -2.43 -1.01
N ALA A 190 5.61 -1.87 0.14
CA ALA A 190 5.26 -0.51 0.52
C ALA A 190 5.86 0.53 -0.44
N PHE A 191 7.16 0.46 -0.72
CA PHE A 191 7.86 1.38 -1.61
C PHE A 191 7.31 1.36 -3.04
N TRP A 192 7.01 0.17 -3.61
CA TRP A 192 6.40 0.07 -4.94
C TRP A 192 5.01 0.69 -4.98
N ARG A 193 4.17 0.45 -3.97
CA ARG A 193 2.82 1.04 -3.89
C ARG A 193 2.88 2.56 -3.72
N VAL A 194 3.75 3.06 -2.85
CA VAL A 194 3.99 4.50 -2.63
C VAL A 194 4.51 5.17 -3.92
N SER A 195 5.49 4.57 -4.60
CA SER A 195 6.06 5.11 -5.84
C SER A 195 5.13 4.98 -7.06
N ALA A 196 4.14 4.09 -7.02
CA ALA A 196 3.04 4.08 -8.00
C ALA A 196 1.98 5.15 -7.71
N ALA A 197 1.70 5.45 -6.43
CA ALA A 197 0.83 6.55 -6.04
C ALA A 197 1.47 7.92 -6.35
N ALA A 198 2.77 8.09 -6.07
CA ALA A 198 3.52 9.32 -6.32
C ALA A 198 3.49 9.74 -7.80
N ARG A 199 3.76 8.81 -8.74
CA ARG A 199 3.75 9.10 -10.18
C ARG A 199 2.38 9.60 -10.68
N ARG A 200 1.30 8.99 -10.19
CA ARG A 200 -0.08 9.42 -10.50
C ARG A 200 -0.45 10.81 -9.95
N LEU A 201 0.30 11.34 -8.98
CA LEU A 201 0.11 12.71 -8.48
C LEU A 201 0.88 13.75 -9.30
N SER A 202 1.95 13.35 -10.01
CA SER A 202 2.64 14.19 -11.00
C SER A 202 2.03 14.15 -12.41
N GLU A 203 0.98 13.35 -12.60
CA GLU A 203 0.25 13.15 -13.88
C GLU A 203 -1.11 13.90 -13.90
N LEU A 204 -1.39 14.80 -12.94
CA LEU A 204 -2.72 15.38 -12.64
C LEU A 204 -2.79 16.91 -12.55
#